data_AF-A0A9D7DD09-F1
#
_entry.id   AF-A0A9D7DD09-F1
#
_cell.length_a   1.000
_cell.length_b   1.000
_cell.length_c   1.000
_cell.angle_alpha   90.00
_cell.angle_beta   90.00
_cell.angle_gamma   90.00
#
_symmetry.space_group_name_H-M   'P 1'
#
loop_
_entity.id
_entity.type
_entity.pdbx_description
1 polymer ?
#
loop_
_entity_poly.entity_id
_entity_poly.type
_entity_poly.pdbx_seq_one_letter_code
_entity_poly.pdbx_strand_id
1 'polypeptide(L)'
;MMGLKKPQLLALAGAVIVIVLLVLAPRTPSGKQEEAAATAAMDPAKARMAEAIALVQGQEPMRGIMMLREIVQEDPANAEAHWHLGLFSVQSGQWDKALDRFKKVRDLDEAGFPDVWFYLGRTYATMDSTDQAIACFTKYKTLTQDTAIINGVDRFLIELKNQ
;
A
#
# COMPACT_ATOMS: atom_id res chain seq x y z
N MET A 1 31.41 -50.94 32.45
CA MET A 1 31.09 -49.57 32.93
C MET A 1 32.27 -48.66 32.56
N MET A 2 32.18 -47.98 31.43
CA MET A 2 33.31 -47.23 30.85
C MET A 2 33.23 -45.77 31.30
N GLY A 3 34.00 -45.41 32.33
CA GLY A 3 34.05 -44.06 32.88
C GLY A 3 34.67 -43.08 31.89
N LEU A 4 33.97 -41.97 31.62
CA LEU A 4 34.48 -40.91 30.75
C LEU A 4 35.77 -40.32 31.33
N LYS A 5 36.80 -40.19 30.49
CA LYS A 5 38.09 -39.62 30.90
C LYS A 5 37.93 -38.10 31.03
N LYS A 6 38.57 -37.49 32.04
CA LYS A 6 38.48 -36.05 32.40
C LYS A 6 38.43 -35.03 31.23
N PRO A 7 39.18 -35.17 30.10
CA PRO A 7 39.05 -34.23 28.98
C PRO A 7 37.69 -34.30 28.25
N GLN A 8 37.01 -35.44 28.27
CA GLN A 8 35.68 -35.60 27.67
C GLN A 8 34.58 -34.99 28.54
N LEU A 9 34.73 -35.00 29.88
CA LEU A 9 33.80 -34.30 30.78
C LEU A 9 33.89 -32.78 30.62
N LEU A 10 35.10 -32.23 30.42
CA LEU A 10 35.29 -30.80 30.17
C LEU A 10 34.67 -30.36 28.83
N ALA A 11 34.83 -31.17 27.78
CA ALA A 11 34.21 -30.91 26.49
C ALA A 11 32.66 -30.99 26.57
N LEU A 12 32.12 -31.96 27.31
CA LEU A 12 30.66 -32.08 27.49
C LEU A 12 30.08 -30.92 28.31
N ALA A 13 30.77 -30.51 29.38
CA ALA A 13 30.35 -29.37 30.20
C ALA A 13 30.36 -28.07 29.40
N GLY A 14 31.38 -27.85 28.57
CA GLY A 14 31.43 -26.70 27.66
C GLY A 14 30.29 -26.70 26.63
N ALA A 15 29.97 -27.85 26.04
CA ALA A 15 28.88 -27.96 25.06
C ALA A 15 27.50 -27.69 25.68
N VAL A 16 27.25 -28.15 26.91
CA VAL A 16 25.98 -27.90 27.62
C VAL A 16 25.84 -26.41 27.97
N ILE A 17 26.92 -25.74 28.38
CA ILE A 17 26.89 -24.30 28.68
C ILE A 17 26.57 -23.48 27.43
N VAL A 18 27.13 -23.82 26.27
CA VAL A 18 26.82 -23.13 25.00
C VAL A 18 25.37 -23.33 24.59
N ILE A 19 24.83 -24.55 24.74
CA ILE A 19 23.41 -24.81 24.42
C ILE A 19 22.49 -24.07 25.39
N VAL A 20 22.80 -24.05 26.68
CA VAL A 20 22.02 -23.32 27.69
C VAL A 20 22.07 -21.81 27.43
N LEU A 21 23.21 -21.25 27.03
CA LEU A 21 23.33 -19.85 26.62
C LEU A 21 22.55 -19.55 25.34
N LEU A 22 22.54 -20.45 24.36
CA LEU A 22 21.73 -20.30 23.13
C LEU A 22 20.22 -20.46 23.38
N VAL A 23 19.82 -21.16 24.44
CA VAL A 23 18.42 -21.36 24.82
C VAL A 23 17.90 -20.25 25.72
N LEU A 24 18.73 -19.71 26.63
CA LEU A 24 18.39 -18.61 27.54
C LEU A 24 18.64 -17.21 26.96
N ALA A 25 19.39 -17.08 25.88
CA ALA A 25 19.47 -15.82 25.14
C ALA A 25 18.07 -15.45 24.64
N PRO A 26 17.52 -14.28 24.99
CA PRO A 26 16.22 -13.85 24.49
C PRO A 26 16.31 -13.78 22.97
N ARG A 27 15.57 -14.67 22.29
CA ARG A 27 15.43 -14.64 20.84
C ARG A 27 14.56 -13.44 20.49
N THR A 28 15.17 -12.27 20.34
CA THR A 28 14.53 -11.17 19.64
C THR A 28 14.52 -11.54 18.15
N PRO A 29 13.35 -11.69 17.51
CA PRO A 29 13.30 -11.80 16.07
C PRO A 29 13.80 -10.48 15.49
N SER A 30 14.98 -10.50 14.89
CA SER A 30 15.50 -9.41 14.08
C SER A 30 14.57 -9.27 12.87
N GLY A 31 13.89 -8.12 12.79
CA GLY A 31 13.09 -7.70 11.64
C GLY A 31 11.59 -7.61 11.94
N LYS A 32 11.12 -6.37 12.16
CA LYS A 32 9.70 -5.94 12.24
C LYS A 32 8.97 -6.12 13.57
N GLN A 33 9.56 -5.67 14.67
CA GLN A 33 8.82 -5.28 15.87
C GLN A 33 9.31 -3.91 16.36
N GLU A 34 9.03 -2.89 15.57
CA GLU A 34 9.17 -1.48 15.95
C GLU A 34 7.84 -0.74 15.72
N GLU A 35 6.72 -1.46 15.82
CA GLU A 35 5.37 -0.92 15.60
C GLU A 35 4.35 -1.47 16.61
N ALA A 36 4.79 -1.72 17.84
CA ALA A 36 3.88 -2.10 18.92
C ALA A 36 4.35 -1.44 20.21
N ALA A 37 3.80 -0.24 20.48
CA ALA A 37 3.74 0.48 21.76
C ALA A 37 4.20 1.96 21.75
N ALA A 38 4.08 2.68 20.62
CA ALA A 38 4.13 4.14 20.62
C ALA A 38 2.76 4.72 20.21
N THR A 39 2.02 5.16 21.24
CA THR A 39 0.98 6.21 21.26
C THR A 39 -0.36 5.97 20.55
N ALA A 40 -1.42 5.94 21.36
CA ALA A 40 -2.81 6.25 20.98
C ALA A 40 -3.04 7.75 20.63
N ALA A 41 -1.99 8.43 20.16
CA ALA A 41 -2.09 9.72 19.49
C ALA A 41 -2.08 9.41 17.99
N MET A 42 -2.96 10.03 17.20
CA MET A 42 -2.91 9.88 15.75
C MET A 42 -1.50 10.15 15.27
N ASP A 43 -0.93 9.22 14.48
CA ASP A 43 0.32 9.43 13.77
C ASP A 43 0.27 10.82 13.10
N PRO A 44 1.21 11.74 13.43
CA PRO A 44 1.20 13.10 12.91
C PRO A 44 1.10 13.16 11.38
N ALA A 45 1.68 12.18 10.67
CA ALA A 45 1.59 12.09 9.22
C ALA A 45 0.15 11.77 8.75
N LYS A 46 -0.52 10.82 9.42
CA LYS A 46 -1.93 10.49 9.14
C LYS A 46 -2.88 11.63 9.51
N ALA A 47 -2.61 12.34 10.60
CA ALA A 47 -3.40 13.52 10.98
C ALA A 47 -3.28 14.64 9.93
N ARG A 48 -2.06 14.92 9.45
CA ARG A 48 -1.81 15.88 8.37
C ARG A 48 -2.50 15.47 7.07
N MET A 49 -2.47 14.18 6.71
CA MET A 49 -3.20 13.66 5.55
C MET A 49 -4.71 13.91 5.68
N ALA A 50 -5.29 13.56 6.83
CA ALA A 50 -6.72 13.74 7.09
C ALA A 50 -7.14 15.22 7.04
N GLU A 51 -6.32 16.12 7.60
CA GLU A 51 -6.51 17.57 7.47
C GLU A 51 -6.49 18.01 5.99
N ALA A 52 -5.50 17.55 5.22
CA ALA A 52 -5.38 17.88 3.82
C ALA A 52 -6.64 17.47 3.02
N ILE A 53 -7.11 16.23 3.23
CA ILE A 53 -8.33 15.69 2.61
C ILE A 53 -9.56 16.52 2.98
N ALA A 54 -9.70 16.86 4.27
CA ALA A 54 -10.81 17.68 4.75
C ALA A 54 -10.81 19.09 4.13
N LEU A 55 -9.63 19.70 3.97
CA LEU A 55 -9.49 20.99 3.30
C LEU A 55 -9.88 20.92 1.82
N VAL A 56 -9.55 19.83 1.12
CA VAL A 56 -9.97 19.62 -0.29
C VAL A 56 -11.50 19.59 -0.43
N GLN A 57 -12.20 18.97 0.51
CA GLN A 57 -13.66 18.91 0.52
C GLN A 57 -14.33 20.15 1.13
N GLY A 58 -13.53 21.09 1.67
CA GLY A 58 -13.99 22.27 2.37
C GLY A 58 -13.87 23.56 1.57
N GLN A 59 -13.74 24.68 2.30
CA GLN A 59 -13.65 26.02 1.70
C GLN A 59 -12.27 26.35 1.12
N GLU A 60 -11.22 25.62 1.51
CA GLU A 60 -9.83 25.88 1.10
C GLU A 60 -9.21 24.75 0.26
N PRO A 61 -9.79 24.36 -0.89
CA PRO A 61 -9.37 23.17 -1.61
C PRO A 61 -7.94 23.23 -2.12
N MET A 62 -7.47 24.42 -2.51
CA MET A 62 -6.09 24.61 -2.96
C MET A 62 -5.07 24.32 -1.85
N ARG A 63 -5.39 24.69 -0.61
CA ARG A 63 -4.50 24.45 0.55
C ARG A 63 -4.40 22.95 0.84
N GLY A 64 -5.52 22.23 0.78
CA GLY A 64 -5.53 20.77 0.92
C GLY A 64 -4.69 20.06 -0.15
N ILE A 65 -4.83 20.45 -1.43
CA ILE A 65 -4.00 19.91 -2.50
C ILE A 65 -2.52 20.23 -2.31
N MET A 66 -2.18 21.44 -1.86
CA MET A 66 -0.80 21.83 -1.59
C MET A 66 -0.19 20.98 -0.47
N MET A 67 -0.93 20.75 0.60
CA MET A 67 -0.51 19.90 1.70
C MET A 67 -0.28 18.44 1.26
N LEU A 68 -1.16 17.88 0.43
CA LEU A 68 -0.93 16.54 -0.16
C LEU A 68 0.32 16.48 -1.04
N ARG A 69 0.62 17.56 -1.77
CA ARG A 69 1.85 17.64 -2.58
C ARG A 69 3.09 17.71 -1.72
N GLU A 70 3.06 18.43 -0.60
CA GLU A 70 4.16 18.46 0.38
C GLU A 70 4.39 17.07 0.97
N ILE A 71 3.34 16.34 1.34
CA ILE A 71 3.46 14.97 1.84
C ILE A 71 4.18 14.08 0.81
N VAL A 72 3.81 14.17 -0.48
CA VAL A 72 4.49 13.42 -1.54
C VAL A 72 5.94 13.90 -1.79
N GLN A 73 6.24 15.17 -1.51
CA GLN A 73 7.62 15.67 -1.62
C GLN A 73 8.50 15.13 -0.49
N GLU A 74 7.96 15.04 0.72
CA GLU A 74 8.63 14.49 1.89
C GLU A 74 8.77 12.96 1.79
N ASP A 75 7.72 12.27 1.34
CA ASP A 75 7.70 10.84 1.09
C ASP A 75 7.13 10.53 -0.33
N PRO A 76 8.01 10.43 -1.34
CA PRO A 76 7.60 10.07 -2.70
C PRO A 76 6.99 8.67 -2.85
N ALA A 77 7.15 7.80 -1.85
CA ALA A 77 6.62 6.44 -1.82
C ALA A 77 5.29 6.33 -1.04
N ASN A 78 4.73 7.45 -0.58
CA ASN A 78 3.44 7.47 0.10
C ASN A 78 2.28 7.18 -0.86
N ALA A 79 1.89 5.90 -0.97
CA ALA A 79 0.83 5.45 -1.87
C ALA A 79 -0.52 6.13 -1.57
N GLU A 80 -0.86 6.33 -0.30
CA GLU A 80 -2.11 6.99 0.13
C GLU A 80 -2.17 8.46 -0.34
N ALA A 81 -1.06 9.19 -0.26
CA ALA A 81 -0.99 10.58 -0.74
C ALA A 81 -1.19 10.64 -2.26
N HIS A 82 -0.54 9.74 -3.02
CA HIS A 82 -0.75 9.64 -4.46
C HIS A 82 -2.19 9.25 -4.80
N TRP A 83 -2.79 8.34 -4.02
CA TRP A 83 -4.18 7.93 -4.18
C TRP A 83 -5.14 9.12 -4.07
N HIS A 84 -5.04 9.91 -2.99
CA HIS A 84 -5.90 11.08 -2.81
C HIS A 84 -5.66 12.16 -3.88
N LEU A 85 -4.39 12.43 -4.25
CA LEU A 85 -4.10 13.34 -5.35
C LEU A 85 -4.70 12.85 -6.68
N GLY A 86 -4.72 11.53 -6.93
CA GLY A 86 -5.36 10.92 -8.08
C GLY A 86 -6.88 11.12 -8.08
N LEU A 87 -7.54 10.81 -6.96
CA LEU A 87 -8.98 11.00 -6.78
C LEU A 87 -9.39 12.46 -7.00
N PHE A 88 -8.66 13.41 -6.44
CA PHE A 88 -8.96 14.83 -6.59
C PHE A 88 -8.61 15.36 -7.98
N SER A 89 -7.64 14.76 -8.67
CA SER A 89 -7.38 15.03 -10.08
C SER A 89 -8.56 14.59 -10.95
N VAL A 90 -9.15 13.41 -10.69
CA VAL A 90 -10.40 12.96 -11.34
C VAL A 90 -11.55 13.93 -11.06
N GLN A 91 -11.75 14.31 -9.80
CA GLN A 91 -12.82 15.23 -9.40
C GLN A 91 -12.75 16.58 -10.13
N SER A 92 -11.54 17.04 -10.47
CA SER A 92 -11.29 18.30 -11.16
C SER A 92 -11.08 18.14 -12.67
N GLY A 93 -11.27 16.94 -13.23
CA GLY A 93 -11.12 16.67 -14.68
C GLY A 93 -9.68 16.71 -15.18
N GLN A 94 -8.68 16.65 -14.29
CA GLN A 94 -7.26 16.64 -14.63
C GLN A 94 -6.79 15.20 -14.91
N TRP A 95 -7.28 14.62 -15.99
CA TRP A 95 -7.11 13.19 -16.31
C TRP A 95 -5.65 12.76 -16.45
N ASP A 96 -4.78 13.58 -17.07
CA ASP A 96 -3.34 13.30 -17.16
C ASP A 96 -2.68 13.15 -15.79
N LYS A 97 -3.00 14.06 -14.86
CA LYS A 97 -2.46 14.03 -13.50
C LYS A 97 -3.03 12.85 -12.72
N ALA A 98 -4.32 12.55 -12.88
CA ALA A 98 -4.93 11.37 -12.28
C ALA A 98 -4.21 10.10 -12.73
N LEU A 99 -3.93 9.99 -14.04
CA LEU A 99 -3.25 8.84 -14.62
C LEU A 99 -1.86 8.64 -14.02
N ASP A 100 -1.05 9.70 -13.95
CA ASP A 100 0.28 9.63 -13.37
C ASP A 100 0.26 9.23 -11.89
N ARG A 101 -0.69 9.77 -11.13
CA ARG A 101 -0.87 9.46 -9.71
C ARG A 101 -1.29 8.02 -9.48
N PHE A 102 -2.29 7.53 -10.22
CA PHE A 102 -2.75 6.15 -10.06
C PHE A 102 -1.73 5.13 -10.57
N LYS A 103 -0.95 5.44 -11.61
CA LYS A 103 0.20 4.59 -11.99
C LYS A 103 1.19 4.48 -10.84
N LYS A 104 1.48 5.58 -10.16
CA LYS A 104 2.38 5.58 -9.00
C LYS A 104 1.81 4.75 -7.84
N VAL A 105 0.51 4.83 -7.56
CA VAL A 105 -0.15 3.97 -6.56
C VAL A 105 -0.02 2.49 -6.93
N ARG A 106 -0.33 2.12 -8.18
CA ARG A 106 -0.18 0.75 -8.67
C ARG A 106 1.26 0.24 -8.51
N ASP A 107 2.24 1.08 -8.82
CA ASP A 107 3.67 0.70 -8.76
C ASP A 107 4.19 0.62 -7.32
N LEU A 108 3.55 1.31 -6.36
CA LEU A 108 3.94 1.33 -4.95
C LEU A 108 3.23 0.24 -4.13
N ASP A 109 1.91 0.13 -4.26
CA ASP A 109 1.07 -0.74 -3.44
C ASP A 109 -0.25 -1.11 -4.14
N GLU A 110 -0.18 -1.89 -5.22
CA GLU A 110 -1.38 -2.39 -5.89
C GLU A 110 -2.24 -3.32 -5.01
N ALA A 111 -1.64 -3.97 -4.00
CA ALA A 111 -2.34 -4.92 -3.15
C ALA A 111 -3.17 -4.21 -2.07
N GLY A 112 -2.66 -3.10 -1.51
CA GLY A 112 -3.37 -2.24 -0.57
C GLY A 112 -4.43 -1.35 -1.24
N PHE A 113 -4.30 -1.07 -2.55
CA PHE A 113 -5.21 -0.22 -3.30
C PHE A 113 -5.77 -0.93 -4.55
N PRO A 114 -6.54 -2.03 -4.41
CA PRO A 114 -7.06 -2.76 -5.57
C PRO A 114 -7.94 -1.90 -6.49
N ASP A 115 -8.65 -0.91 -5.92
CA ASP A 115 -9.48 0.04 -6.65
C ASP A 115 -8.68 0.92 -7.63
N VAL A 116 -7.35 0.98 -7.50
CA VAL A 116 -6.48 1.69 -8.46
C VAL A 116 -6.70 1.21 -9.89
N TRP A 117 -6.98 -0.08 -10.08
CA TRP A 117 -7.25 -0.64 -11.41
C TRP A 117 -8.57 -0.14 -11.99
N PHE A 118 -9.59 0.06 -11.16
CA PHE A 118 -10.84 0.67 -11.60
C PHE A 118 -10.64 2.14 -12.01
N TYR A 119 -9.93 2.92 -11.18
CA TYR A 119 -9.69 4.33 -11.48
C TYR A 119 -8.74 4.54 -12.66
N LEU A 120 -7.73 3.70 -12.84
CA LEU A 120 -6.92 3.66 -14.06
C LEU A 120 -7.78 3.37 -15.29
N GLY A 121 -8.65 2.35 -15.21
CA GLY A 121 -9.57 2.00 -16.30
C GLY A 121 -10.47 3.17 -16.70
N ARG A 122 -11.07 3.85 -15.72
CA ARG A 122 -11.91 5.04 -15.95
C ARG A 122 -11.14 6.21 -16.55
N THR A 123 -9.93 6.44 -16.04
CA THR A 123 -9.08 7.54 -16.51
C THR A 123 -8.67 7.29 -17.97
N TYR A 124 -8.22 6.08 -18.30
CA TYR A 124 -7.89 5.70 -19.67
C TYR A 124 -9.11 5.78 -20.61
N ALA A 125 -10.29 5.33 -20.18
CA ALA A 125 -11.50 5.42 -20.99
C ALA A 125 -11.89 6.89 -21.29
N THR A 126 -11.71 7.78 -20.32
CA THR A 126 -12.02 9.22 -20.49
C THR A 126 -11.01 9.91 -21.41
N MET A 127 -9.81 9.34 -21.55
CA MET A 127 -8.75 9.80 -22.45
C MET A 127 -8.74 9.03 -23.78
N ASP A 128 -9.85 8.38 -24.16
CA ASP A 128 -10.02 7.59 -25.38
C ASP A 128 -8.97 6.48 -25.58
N SER A 129 -8.33 6.05 -24.49
CA SER A 129 -7.34 4.97 -24.46
C SER A 129 -8.01 3.64 -24.15
N THR A 130 -8.88 3.21 -25.07
CA THR A 130 -9.82 2.10 -24.88
C THR A 130 -9.14 0.78 -24.53
N ASP A 131 -8.03 0.44 -25.18
CA ASP A 131 -7.31 -0.81 -24.93
C ASP A 131 -6.77 -0.88 -23.50
N GLN A 132 -6.13 0.19 -23.03
CA GLN A 132 -5.64 0.28 -21.66
C GLN A 132 -6.79 0.27 -20.64
N ALA A 133 -7.93 0.89 -20.98
CA ALA A 133 -9.12 0.88 -20.14
C ALA A 133 -9.66 -0.55 -19.95
N ILE A 134 -9.82 -1.29 -21.05
CA ILE A 134 -10.26 -2.70 -21.04
C ILE A 134 -9.31 -3.56 -20.21
N ALA A 135 -7.99 -3.39 -20.38
CA ALA A 135 -7.00 -4.14 -19.61
C ALA A 135 -7.13 -3.88 -18.09
N CYS A 136 -7.27 -2.62 -17.70
CA CYS A 136 -7.41 -2.23 -16.29
C CYS A 136 -8.71 -2.76 -15.67
N PHE A 137 -9.85 -2.64 -16.35
CA PHE A 137 -11.12 -3.17 -15.87
C PHE A 137 -11.12 -4.70 -15.79
N THR A 138 -10.50 -5.38 -16.75
CA THR A 138 -10.32 -6.84 -16.71
C THR A 138 -9.50 -7.25 -15.49
N LYS A 139 -8.40 -6.55 -15.20
CA LYS A 139 -7.60 -6.78 -14.00
C LYS A 139 -8.43 -6.53 -12.74
N TYR A 140 -9.14 -5.40 -12.63
CA TYR A 140 -9.99 -5.08 -11.48
C TYR A 140 -11.05 -6.16 -11.20
N LYS A 141 -11.69 -6.68 -12.24
CA LYS A 141 -12.66 -7.79 -12.13
C LYS A 141 -12.05 -9.04 -11.48
N THR A 142 -10.76 -9.32 -11.68
CA THR A 142 -10.09 -10.47 -11.03
C THR A 142 -9.80 -10.28 -9.55
N LEU A 143 -9.87 -9.05 -9.03
CA LEU A 143 -9.54 -8.70 -7.65
C LEU A 143 -10.75 -8.75 -6.70
N THR A 144 -11.95 -8.92 -7.24
CA THR A 144 -13.20 -8.95 -6.47
C THR A 144 -13.96 -10.24 -6.70
N GLN A 145 -14.71 -10.66 -5.68
CA GLN A 145 -15.66 -11.77 -5.76
C GLN A 145 -17.11 -11.26 -5.71
N ASP A 146 -17.31 -9.94 -5.60
CA ASP A 146 -18.63 -9.33 -5.55
C ASP A 146 -19.27 -9.33 -6.93
N THR A 147 -20.32 -10.14 -7.09
CA THR A 147 -21.06 -10.29 -8.34
C THR A 147 -21.65 -8.98 -8.85
N ALA A 148 -22.07 -8.06 -7.97
CA ALA A 148 -22.62 -6.76 -8.39
C ALA A 148 -21.51 -5.89 -9.00
N ILE A 149 -20.33 -5.87 -8.39
CA ILE A 149 -19.16 -5.17 -8.95
C ILE A 149 -18.76 -5.80 -10.30
N ILE A 150 -18.68 -7.14 -10.36
CA ILE A 150 -18.32 -7.86 -11.58
C ILE A 150 -19.29 -7.53 -12.73
N ASN A 151 -20.59 -7.58 -12.49
CA ASN A 151 -21.60 -7.26 -13.49
C ASN A 151 -21.53 -5.79 -13.94
N GLY A 152 -21.21 -4.88 -13.02
CA GLY A 152 -20.97 -3.47 -13.35
C GLY A 152 -19.78 -3.30 -14.29
N VAL A 153 -18.66 -3.96 -13.97
CA VAL A 153 -17.45 -3.95 -14.81
C VAL A 153 -17.70 -4.59 -16.17
N ASP A 154 -18.44 -5.69 -16.24
CA ASP A 154 -18.76 -6.36 -17.52
C ASP A 154 -19.57 -5.46 -18.45
N ARG A 155 -20.50 -4.66 -17.90
CA ARG A 155 -21.23 -3.67 -18.71
C ARG A 155 -20.30 -2.63 -19.32
N PHE A 156 -19.39 -2.06 -18.52
CA PHE A 156 -18.39 -1.12 -19.02
C PHE A 156 -17.51 -1.73 -20.10
N LEU A 157 -17.08 -2.99 -19.92
CA LEU A 157 -16.25 -3.69 -20.91
C LEU A 157 -16.99 -3.91 -22.24
N ILE A 158 -18.30 -4.18 -22.22
CA ILE A 158 -19.11 -4.31 -23.42
C ILE A 158 -19.24 -2.95 -24.12
N GLU A 159 -19.53 -1.90 -23.38
CA GLU A 159 -19.65 -0.53 -23.92
C GLU A 159 -18.36 -0.09 -24.62
N LEU A 160 -17.20 -0.28 -23.98
CA LEU A 160 -15.91 0.09 -24.54
C LEU A 160 -15.53 -0.70 -25.80
N LYS A 161 -15.96 -1.96 -25.92
CA LYS A 161 -15.68 -2.79 -27.11
C LYS A 161 -16.55 -2.46 -28.32
N ASN A 162 -17.63 -1.72 -28.10
CA ASN A 162 -18.61 -1.38 -29.12
C ASN A 162 -18.46 0.07 -29.63
N GLN A 163 -17.46 0.80 -29.14
CA GLN A 163 -17.04 2.11 -29.65
C GLN A 163 -16.04 1.93 -30.79
#